data_AF-A0AAD5X059-F1
#
_entry.id   AF-A0AAD5X059-F1
#
_cell.length_a   1.000
_cell.length_b   1.000
_cell.length_c   1.000
_cell.angle_alpha   90.00
_cell.angle_beta   90.00
_cell.angle_gamma   90.00
#
_symmetry.space_group_name_H-M   'P 1'
#
loop_
_entity.id
_entity.type
_entity.pdbx_description
1 polymer ?
#
loop_
_entity_poly.entity_id
_entity_poly.type
_entity_poly.pdbx_seq_one_letter_code
_entity_poly.pdbx_strand_id
1 'polypeptide(L)'
;MDRKYQTYESHIPYLHQFFIDHNLFGMDYIHLKAGRFRMPVYEIPREAFTATEDPSQFFTNASIPSDHQWHAHHGVHRQSYTELELDVSVAEITNRLLIKERPRKALIDVKNGTQSFGDTKLVPSLATIWQDEERRRQTRGLPNDLFASTPGDGRLPYIPWTNEERMRNILRKALDDAGM
;
A
#
# COMPACT_ATOMS: atom_id res chain seq x y z
N MET A 1 30.04 21.69 12.54
CA MET A 1 29.16 21.24 11.44
C MET A 1 28.29 22.44 11.06
N ASP A 2 28.85 23.40 10.31
CA ASP A 2 28.31 24.78 10.33
C ASP A 2 27.38 25.08 9.15
N ARG A 3 27.09 24.08 8.34
CA ARG A 3 26.16 24.17 7.20
C ARG A 3 24.82 23.56 7.59
N LYS A 4 23.74 24.32 7.38
CA LYS A 4 22.37 23.82 7.56
C LYS A 4 22.02 22.90 6.39
N TYR A 5 21.51 21.71 6.71
CA TYR A 5 20.98 20.76 5.74
C TYR A 5 19.47 20.65 5.91
N GLN A 6 18.74 20.68 4.80
CA GLN A 6 17.32 20.38 4.79
C GLN A 6 17.14 18.87 4.86
N THR A 7 16.40 18.39 5.86
CA THR A 7 15.99 16.99 5.91
C THR A 7 14.78 16.77 5.02
N TYR A 8 14.76 15.63 4.33
CA TYR A 8 13.65 15.20 3.49
C TYR A 8 12.99 13.98 4.14
N GLU A 9 11.66 13.89 4.06
CA GLU A 9 10.85 12.76 4.53
C GLU A 9 10.99 12.39 6.02
N SER A 10 11.73 13.17 6.81
CA SER A 10 11.95 12.90 8.25
C SER A 10 10.70 13.00 9.12
N HIS A 11 9.59 13.51 8.58
CA HIS A 11 8.31 13.62 9.28
C HIS A 11 7.48 12.33 9.22
N ILE A 12 7.87 11.36 8.37
CA ILE A 12 7.17 10.09 8.23
C ILE A 12 7.64 9.15 9.35
N PRO A 13 6.74 8.65 10.22
CA PRO A 13 7.11 7.69 11.24
C PRO A 13 7.65 6.38 10.64
N TYR A 14 8.59 5.74 11.34
CA TYR A 14 9.24 4.50 10.89
C TYR A 14 8.24 3.45 10.40
N LEU A 15 7.18 3.19 11.17
CA LEU A 15 6.20 2.16 10.83
C LEU A 15 5.45 2.47 9.52
N HIS A 16 5.12 3.74 9.29
CA HIS A 16 4.47 4.15 8.05
C HIS A 16 5.42 4.03 6.86
N GLN A 17 6.68 4.42 7.02
CA GLN A 17 7.70 4.24 6.00
C GLN A 17 7.84 2.76 5.63
N PHE A 18 7.91 1.88 6.64
CA PHE A 18 7.98 0.44 6.43
C PHE A 18 6.76 -0.11 5.66
N PHE A 19 5.56 0.35 6.00
CA PHE A 19 4.33 -0.07 5.30
C PHE A 19 4.33 0.39 3.84
N ILE A 20 4.76 1.63 3.58
CA ILE A 20 4.85 2.20 2.23
C ILE A 20 5.88 1.42 1.40
N ASP A 21 7.09 1.22 1.92
CA ASP A 21 8.19 0.59 1.20
C ASP A 21 7.92 -0.89 0.86
N HIS A 22 7.12 -1.57 1.68
CA HIS A 22 6.78 -2.98 1.52
C HIS A 22 5.37 -3.26 0.98
N ASN A 23 4.61 -2.22 0.60
CA ASN A 23 3.21 -2.36 0.16
C ASN A 23 2.35 -3.13 1.17
N LEU A 24 2.39 -2.71 2.43
CA LEU A 24 1.59 -3.30 3.51
C LEU A 24 0.43 -2.40 3.87
N PHE A 25 -0.73 -3.02 4.10
CA PHE A 25 -1.94 -2.34 4.54
C PHE A 25 -2.41 -2.92 5.87
N GLY A 26 -3.06 -2.10 6.69
CA GLY A 26 -3.73 -2.58 7.89
C GLY A 26 -4.88 -3.51 7.52
N MET A 27 -5.01 -4.62 8.27
CA MET A 27 -6.06 -5.63 8.06
C MET A 27 -5.98 -6.34 6.69
N ASP A 28 -4.80 -6.38 6.07
CA ASP A 28 -4.54 -7.12 4.83
C ASP A 28 -3.49 -8.22 5.06
N TYR A 29 -3.35 -9.12 4.09
CA TYR A 29 -2.40 -10.22 4.16
C TYR A 29 -0.95 -9.76 3.94
N ILE A 30 -0.04 -10.35 4.70
CA ILE A 30 1.39 -10.29 4.43
C ILE A 30 1.77 -11.56 3.66
N HIS A 31 2.22 -11.38 2.42
CA HIS A 31 2.72 -12.45 1.57
C HIS A 31 4.22 -12.62 1.84
N LEU A 32 4.57 -13.81 2.31
CA LEU A 32 5.93 -14.16 2.67
C LEU A 32 6.42 -15.30 1.79
N LYS A 33 7.66 -15.18 1.33
CA LYS A 33 8.35 -16.28 0.63
C LYS A 33 8.95 -17.29 1.59
N ALA A 34 9.49 -16.83 2.72
CA ALA A 34 10.05 -17.69 3.76
C ALA A 34 9.99 -17.00 5.12
N GLY A 35 10.06 -17.81 6.18
CA GLY A 35 10.11 -17.37 7.57
C GLY A 35 10.62 -18.50 8.46
N ARG A 36 11.07 -18.15 9.67
CA ARG A 36 11.52 -19.13 10.67
C ARG A 36 10.63 -19.09 11.88
N PHE A 37 10.03 -20.23 12.22
CA PHE A 37 9.20 -20.40 13.41
C PHE A 37 10.07 -20.49 14.66
N ARG A 38 9.64 -19.80 15.71
CA ARG A 38 10.20 -19.98 17.05
C ARG A 38 9.50 -21.14 17.72
N MET A 39 10.31 -22.10 18.19
CA MET A 39 9.83 -23.35 18.76
C MET A 39 9.83 -23.28 20.31
N PRO A 40 8.95 -24.05 20.98
CA PRO A 40 7.85 -24.83 20.42
C PRO A 40 6.63 -23.97 20.08
N VAL A 41 5.86 -24.40 19.09
CA VAL A 41 4.53 -23.86 18.80
C VAL A 41 3.55 -24.31 19.89
N TYR A 42 2.61 -23.44 20.28
CA TYR A 42 1.53 -23.86 21.18
C TYR A 42 0.55 -24.75 20.43
N GLU A 43 0.50 -26.01 20.84
CA GLU A 43 -0.52 -26.95 20.40
C GLU A 43 -1.79 -26.70 21.22
N ILE A 44 -2.67 -25.86 20.67
CA ILE A 44 -3.98 -25.60 21.26
C ILE A 44 -4.90 -26.77 20.90
N PRO A 45 -5.55 -27.44 21.87
CA PRO A 45 -6.54 -28.47 21.58
C PRO A 45 -7.70 -27.89 20.77
N ARG A 46 -7.82 -28.34 19.51
CA ARG A 46 -8.83 -27.88 18.55
C ARG A 46 -10.03 -28.81 18.55
N GLU A 47 -10.67 -28.97 19.70
CA GLU A 47 -11.78 -29.92 19.90
C GLU A 47 -13.08 -29.52 19.17
N ALA A 48 -13.16 -28.29 18.67
CA ALA A 48 -14.38 -27.69 18.10
C ALA A 48 -14.32 -27.36 16.59
N PHE A 49 -13.19 -27.60 15.91
CA PHE A 49 -13.12 -27.41 14.46
C PHE A 49 -13.75 -28.62 13.77
N THR A 50 -14.91 -28.41 13.16
CA THR A 50 -15.64 -29.41 12.38
C THR A 50 -14.71 -30.11 11.39
N ALA A 51 -14.86 -31.42 11.23
CA ALA A 51 -14.04 -32.33 10.42
C ALA A 51 -13.91 -32.01 8.91
N THR A 52 -14.26 -30.80 8.49
CA THR A 52 -14.25 -30.28 7.12
C THR A 52 -13.06 -29.39 6.80
N GLU A 53 -12.27 -28.94 7.79
CA GLU A 53 -11.06 -28.15 7.53
C GLU A 53 -9.85 -29.06 7.29
N ASP A 54 -9.09 -28.75 6.23
CA ASP A 54 -7.91 -29.51 5.83
C ASP A 54 -6.82 -29.37 6.90
N PRO A 55 -6.31 -30.48 7.50
CA PRO A 55 -5.24 -30.46 8.48
C PRO A 55 -3.97 -29.73 8.01
N SER A 56 -3.78 -29.56 6.70
CA SER A 56 -2.68 -28.80 6.10
C SER A 56 -2.70 -27.30 6.43
N GLN A 57 -3.81 -26.75 6.92
CA GLN A 57 -3.97 -25.33 7.25
C GLN A 57 -3.33 -24.94 8.59
N PHE A 58 -2.92 -25.91 9.41
CA PHE A 58 -2.40 -25.66 10.75
C PHE A 58 -0.92 -26.01 10.89
N PHE A 59 -0.19 -25.06 11.47
CA PHE A 59 1.21 -25.24 11.82
C PHE A 59 1.32 -25.85 13.21
N THR A 60 1.90 -27.04 13.30
CA THR A 60 2.17 -27.78 14.53
C THR A 60 3.65 -28.10 14.62
N ASN A 61 4.12 -28.56 15.78
CA ASN A 61 5.53 -28.95 15.93
C ASN A 61 5.91 -30.09 14.97
N ALA A 62 4.95 -30.92 14.56
CA ALA A 62 5.15 -32.01 13.62
C ALA A 62 5.00 -31.59 12.14
N SER A 63 4.17 -30.59 11.83
CA SER A 63 3.94 -30.18 10.44
C SER A 63 4.96 -29.17 9.92
N ILE A 64 5.60 -28.38 10.79
CA ILE A 64 6.61 -27.40 10.39
C ILE A 64 7.92 -28.12 10.01
N PRO A 65 8.41 -27.97 8.77
CA PRO A 65 9.70 -28.52 8.35
C PRO A 65 10.88 -27.96 9.16
N SER A 66 11.88 -28.79 9.46
CA SER A 66 13.01 -28.40 10.33
C SER A 66 13.88 -27.26 9.78
N ASP A 67 13.88 -27.04 8.47
CA ASP A 67 14.56 -25.93 7.79
C ASP A 67 13.85 -24.57 8.01
N HIS A 68 12.56 -24.61 8.35
CA HIS A 68 11.75 -23.44 8.72
C HIS A 68 11.70 -23.24 10.23
N GLN A 69 12.44 -24.01 11.03
CA GLN A 69 12.51 -23.84 12.48
C GLN A 69 13.81 -23.14 12.88
N TRP A 70 13.75 -22.29 13.90
CA TRP A 70 14.97 -21.84 14.55
C TRP A 70 15.68 -23.01 15.24
N HIS A 71 16.93 -23.25 14.88
CA HIS A 71 17.73 -24.26 15.55
C HIS A 71 18.07 -23.84 16.98
N ALA A 72 18.02 -24.81 17.91
CA ALA A 72 18.28 -24.59 19.34
C ALA A 72 19.66 -23.96 19.62
N HIS A 73 20.66 -24.20 18.78
CA HIS A 73 22.01 -23.64 18.95
C HIS A 73 22.08 -22.11 18.77
N HIS A 74 21.06 -21.48 18.18
CA HIS A 74 21.00 -20.03 18.06
C HIS A 74 20.49 -19.33 19.32
N GLY A 75 20.00 -20.08 20.32
CA GLY A 75 19.47 -19.49 21.57
C GLY A 75 18.22 -18.62 21.37
N VAL A 76 17.53 -18.77 20.23
CA VAL A 76 16.29 -18.06 19.95
C VAL A 76 15.16 -18.87 20.56
N HIS A 77 14.53 -18.29 21.59
CA HIS A 77 13.38 -18.86 22.26
C HIS A 77 12.17 -17.99 22.03
N ARG A 78 11.01 -18.63 22.11
CA ARG A 78 9.73 -17.96 22.05
C ARG A 78 9.57 -16.96 23.20
N GLN A 79 8.94 -15.81 22.93
CA GLN A 79 8.76 -14.72 23.89
C GLN A 79 7.31 -14.25 24.01
N SER A 80 6.43 -14.68 23.11
CA SER A 80 5.00 -14.33 23.12
C SER A 80 4.13 -15.45 23.68
N TYR A 81 2.87 -15.11 23.97
CA TYR A 81 1.80 -16.07 24.26
C TYR A 81 0.89 -16.34 23.04
N THR A 82 1.23 -15.83 21.85
CA THR A 82 0.44 -16.01 20.60
C THR A 82 0.66 -17.39 20.00
N GLU A 83 -0.37 -18.04 19.45
CA GLU A 83 -0.28 -19.42 18.94
C GLU A 83 0.99 -19.69 18.11
N LEU A 84 1.30 -18.79 17.17
CA LEU A 84 2.51 -18.82 16.36
C LEU A 84 3.39 -17.59 16.65
N GLU A 85 4.70 -17.80 16.60
CA GLU A 85 5.72 -16.76 16.61
C GLU A 85 6.74 -17.10 15.51
N LEU A 86 6.99 -16.14 14.62
CA LEU A 86 7.88 -16.32 13.47
C LEU A 86 8.72 -15.08 13.24
N ASP A 87 9.98 -15.29 12.86
CA ASP A 87 10.88 -14.24 12.42
C ASP A 87 11.03 -14.28 10.90
N VAL A 88 11.01 -13.10 10.29
CA VAL A 88 11.03 -12.94 8.84
C VAL A 88 12.04 -11.87 8.49
N SER A 89 12.88 -12.17 7.50
CA SER A 89 13.72 -11.14 6.88
C SER A 89 12.84 -10.26 6.00
N VAL A 90 13.09 -8.96 6.03
CA VAL A 90 12.38 -7.96 5.22
C VAL A 90 12.41 -8.30 3.72
N ALA A 91 13.47 -8.97 3.25
CA ALA A 91 13.60 -9.40 1.87
C ALA A 91 12.59 -10.49 1.45
N GLU A 92 12.03 -11.21 2.40
CA GLU A 92 11.04 -12.28 2.16
C GLU A 92 9.61 -11.75 2.02
N ILE A 93 9.37 -10.46 2.32
CA ILE A 93 8.07 -9.82 2.14
C ILE A 93 7.85 -9.54 0.65
N THR A 94 6.96 -10.32 0.02
CA THR A 94 6.72 -10.27 -1.43
C THR A 94 5.59 -9.32 -1.82
N ASN A 95 4.86 -8.72 -0.88
CA ASN A 95 3.79 -7.74 -1.16
C ASN A 95 4.26 -6.60 -2.08
N ARG A 96 5.51 -6.15 -1.95
CA ARG A 96 6.10 -5.10 -2.78
C ARG A 96 6.15 -5.44 -4.27
N LEU A 97 6.16 -6.73 -4.63
CA LEU A 97 6.19 -7.18 -6.02
C LEU A 97 4.82 -7.03 -6.72
N LEU A 98 3.76 -6.75 -5.96
CA LEU A 98 2.41 -6.54 -6.50
C LEU A 98 2.24 -5.14 -7.13
N ILE A 99 3.04 -4.15 -6.70
CA ILE A 99 2.99 -2.80 -7.24
C ILE A 99 3.89 -2.71 -8.48
N LYS A 100 3.40 -2.02 -9.51
CA LYS A 100 4.22 -1.61 -10.66
C LYS A 100 4.92 -0.30 -10.37
N GLU A 101 6.25 -0.26 -10.54
CA GLU A 101 7.02 0.98 -10.38
C GLU A 101 6.51 2.06 -11.33
N ARG A 102 6.41 3.29 -10.81
CA ARG A 102 6.01 4.45 -11.62
C ARG A 102 7.10 4.75 -12.66
N PRO A 103 6.73 5.09 -13.92
CA PRO A 103 7.69 5.58 -14.91
C PRO A 103 8.44 6.82 -14.39
N ARG A 104 9.74 6.92 -14.64
CA ARG A 104 10.56 8.10 -14.26
C ARG A 104 10.22 9.38 -15.05
N LYS A 105 9.50 9.26 -16.17
CA LYS A 105 9.02 10.43 -16.91
C LYS A 105 7.82 11.04 -16.18
N ALA A 106 7.77 12.37 -16.16
CA ALA A 106 6.62 13.08 -15.61
C ALA A 106 5.34 12.62 -16.32
N LEU A 107 4.33 12.24 -15.53
CA LEU A 107 3.02 11.78 -16.00
C LEU A 107 2.17 12.93 -16.58
N ILE A 108 2.57 14.16 -16.30
CA ILE A 108 1.94 15.38 -16.80
C ILE A 108 2.91 15.95 -17.83
N ASP A 109 2.50 15.91 -19.10
CA ASP A 109 3.14 16.71 -20.12
C ASP A 109 2.54 18.11 -20.07
N VAL A 110 3.30 19.08 -19.58
CA VAL A 110 2.84 20.47 -19.45
C VAL A 110 2.52 21.09 -20.83
N LYS A 111 3.11 20.57 -21.91
CA LYS A 111 2.90 21.07 -23.28
C LYS A 111 1.74 20.35 -23.99
N ASN A 112 1.65 19.03 -23.83
CA ASN A 112 0.67 18.21 -24.56
C ASN A 112 -0.56 17.81 -23.73
N GLY A 113 -0.60 18.19 -22.45
CA GLY A 113 -1.68 17.86 -21.52
C GLY A 113 -1.45 16.57 -20.73
N THR A 114 -2.31 16.31 -19.76
CA THR A 114 -2.27 15.11 -18.94
C THR A 114 -2.61 13.88 -19.78
N GLN A 115 -1.80 12.82 -19.72
CA GLN A 115 -2.15 11.54 -20.32
C GLN A 115 -3.48 11.05 -19.73
N SER A 116 -4.43 10.62 -20.58
CA SER A 116 -5.64 9.97 -20.08
C SER A 116 -5.26 8.64 -19.43
N PHE A 117 -5.58 8.51 -18.15
CA PHE A 117 -5.36 7.28 -17.39
C PHE A 117 -6.49 6.26 -17.59
N GLY A 118 -7.53 6.58 -18.38
CA GLY A 118 -8.73 5.75 -18.51
C GLY A 118 -9.28 5.36 -17.14
N ASP A 119 -9.60 4.07 -16.96
CA ASP A 119 -10.09 3.51 -15.69
C ASP A 119 -8.97 3.12 -14.72
N THR A 120 -7.74 3.61 -14.90
CA THR A 120 -6.62 3.23 -14.05
C THR A 120 -6.83 3.73 -12.63
N LYS A 121 -7.02 2.79 -11.73
CA LYS A 121 -7.17 3.00 -10.30
C LYS A 121 -5.80 3.03 -9.62
N LEU A 122 -5.41 4.21 -9.13
CA LEU A 122 -4.06 4.46 -8.59
C LEU A 122 -3.90 4.13 -7.09
N VAL A 123 -4.99 3.80 -6.40
CA VAL A 123 -4.99 3.47 -4.97
C VAL A 123 -5.27 1.97 -4.82
N PRO A 124 -4.25 1.11 -4.69
CA PRO A 124 -4.43 -0.34 -4.69
C PRO A 124 -5.26 -0.86 -3.51
N SER A 125 -5.20 -0.20 -2.36
CA SER A 125 -5.98 -0.60 -1.17
C SER A 125 -7.49 -0.57 -1.37
N LEU A 126 -7.99 0.24 -2.31
CA LEU A 126 -9.40 0.31 -2.65
C LEU A 126 -9.81 -0.73 -3.70
N ALA A 127 -8.85 -1.45 -4.30
CA ALA A 127 -9.12 -2.47 -5.32
C ALA A 127 -10.13 -3.51 -4.84
N THR A 128 -9.92 -4.05 -3.64
CA THR A 128 -10.80 -5.05 -3.03
C THR A 128 -12.21 -4.51 -2.81
N ILE A 129 -12.33 -3.25 -2.38
CA ILE A 129 -13.63 -2.60 -2.16
C ILE A 129 -14.38 -2.42 -3.48
N TRP A 130 -13.68 -1.96 -4.53
CA TRP A 130 -14.30 -1.80 -5.84
C TRP A 130 -14.73 -3.13 -6.45
N GLN A 131 -13.92 -4.19 -6.32
CA GLN A 131 -14.25 -5.53 -6.80
C GLN A 131 -15.45 -6.11 -6.05
N ASP A 132 -15.53 -5.91 -4.73
CA ASP A 132 -16.68 -6.36 -3.94
C ASP A 132 -17.97 -5.62 -4.33
N GLU A 133 -17.89 -4.30 -4.50
CA GLU A 133 -19.04 -3.50 -4.94
C GLU A 133 -19.48 -3.88 -6.36
N GLU A 134 -18.54 -4.13 -7.27
CA GLU A 134 -18.85 -4.63 -8.61
C GLU A 134 -19.58 -5.98 -8.54
N ARG A 135 -19.08 -6.93 -7.76
CA ARG A 135 -19.73 -8.24 -7.54
C ARG A 135 -21.15 -8.08 -6.98
N ARG A 136 -21.33 -7.19 -6.01
CA ARG A 136 -22.64 -6.91 -5.38
C ARG A 136 -23.65 -6.31 -6.35
N ARG A 137 -23.19 -5.49 -7.31
CA ARG A 137 -24.05 -4.93 -8.36
C ARG A 137 -24.44 -5.99 -9.39
N GLN A 138 -23.48 -6.80 -9.82
CA GLN A 138 -23.72 -7.91 -10.74
C GLN A 138 -24.74 -8.91 -10.18
N THR A 139 -24.64 -9.28 -8.90
CA THR A 139 -25.61 -10.20 -8.26
C THR A 139 -27.02 -9.62 -8.15
N ARG A 140 -27.15 -8.29 -8.18
CA ARG A 140 -28.43 -7.56 -8.17
C ARG A 140 -28.92 -7.15 -9.56
N GLY A 141 -28.18 -7.52 -10.62
CA GLY A 141 -28.50 -7.11 -12.00
C GLY A 141 -28.39 -5.59 -12.24
N LEU A 142 -27.62 -4.88 -11.41
CA LEU A 142 -27.39 -3.44 -11.55
C LEU A 142 -26.19 -3.16 -12.47
N PRO A 143 -26.17 -2.03 -13.18
CA PRO A 143 -25.01 -1.62 -13.96
C PRO A 143 -23.79 -1.32 -13.06
N ASN A 144 -22.60 -1.70 -13.54
CA ASN A 144 -21.32 -1.50 -12.85
C ASN A 144 -20.83 -0.04 -12.92
N ASP A 145 -21.50 0.81 -13.70
CA ASP A 145 -21.12 2.20 -13.86
C ASP A 145 -21.41 2.97 -12.56
N LEU A 146 -20.35 3.34 -11.86
CA LEU A 146 -20.42 4.21 -10.70
C LEU A 146 -20.33 5.63 -11.25
N PHE A 147 -21.41 6.40 -11.15
CA PHE A 147 -21.42 7.81 -11.53
C PHE A 147 -20.20 8.51 -10.92
N ALA A 148 -19.30 9.01 -11.76
CA ALA A 148 -18.24 9.91 -11.32
C ALA A 148 -18.92 11.11 -10.65
N SER A 149 -18.77 11.23 -9.34
CA SER A 149 -19.38 12.33 -8.56
C SER A 149 -18.77 13.68 -8.88
N THR A 150 -17.75 13.72 -9.73
CA THR A 150 -17.20 14.94 -10.31
C THR A 150 -17.75 15.06 -11.73
N PRO A 151 -18.79 15.87 -11.94
CA PRO A 151 -19.19 16.24 -13.29
C PRO A 151 -17.95 16.82 -13.98
N GLY A 152 -17.59 16.30 -15.15
CA GLY A 152 -16.69 16.98 -16.08
C GLY A 152 -17.33 18.23 -16.69
N ASP A 153 -18.31 18.81 -16.01
CA ASP A 153 -19.02 19.98 -16.46
C ASP A 153 -18.07 21.17 -16.34
N GLY A 154 -18.05 21.99 -17.39
CA GLY A 154 -17.19 23.16 -17.46
C GLY A 154 -17.34 23.96 -16.17
N ARG A 155 -16.22 24.39 -15.57
CA ARG A 155 -16.29 25.36 -14.47
C ARG A 155 -17.21 26.48 -14.95
N LEU A 156 -18.28 26.73 -14.17
CA LEU A 156 -19.20 27.86 -14.33
C LEU A 156 -18.44 29.12 -14.78
N PRO A 157 -19.07 30.04 -15.54
CA PRO A 157 -18.38 31.13 -16.23
C PRO A 157 -17.31 31.77 -15.34
N TYR A 158 -16.10 31.91 -15.90
CA TYR A 158 -14.92 32.36 -15.17
C TYR A 158 -15.22 33.60 -14.32
N ILE A 159 -15.12 33.46 -13.01
CA ILE A 159 -15.25 34.58 -12.08
C ILE A 159 -13.83 35.01 -11.69
N PRO A 160 -13.40 36.24 -12.06
CA PRO A 160 -12.08 36.73 -11.69
C PRO A 160 -11.96 36.81 -10.17
N TRP A 161 -10.82 36.39 -9.64
CA TRP A 161 -10.51 36.62 -8.22
C TRP A 161 -10.27 38.11 -7.99
N THR A 162 -10.61 38.60 -6.79
CA THR A 162 -10.48 40.02 -6.41
C THR A 162 -9.09 40.60 -6.65
N ASN A 163 -8.04 39.76 -6.52
CA ASN A 163 -6.63 40.17 -6.66
C ASN A 163 -5.98 39.64 -7.95
N GLU A 164 -6.76 39.17 -8.93
CA GLU A 164 -6.21 38.52 -10.13
C GLU A 164 -5.27 39.44 -10.91
N GLU A 165 -5.67 40.68 -11.15
CA GLU A 165 -4.87 41.64 -11.93
C GLU A 165 -3.50 41.89 -11.27
N ARG A 166 -3.49 42.04 -9.95
CA ARG A 166 -2.26 42.17 -9.16
C ARG A 166 -1.38 40.93 -9.32
N MET A 167 -1.95 39.73 -9.24
CA MET A 167 -1.19 38.48 -9.40
C MET A 167 -0.62 38.31 -10.81
N ARG A 168 -1.39 38.69 -11.84
CA ARG A 168 -0.92 38.68 -13.24
C ARG A 168 0.24 39.66 -13.44
N ASN A 169 0.20 40.84 -12.84
CA ASN A 169 1.29 41.81 -12.95
C ASN A 169 2.55 41.35 -12.21
N ILE A 170 2.42 40.70 -11.05
CA ILE A 170 3.56 40.08 -10.36
C ILE A 170 4.18 38.97 -11.23
N LEU A 171 3.35 38.16 -11.88
CA LEU A 171 3.82 37.10 -12.79
C LEU A 171 4.58 37.67 -13.99
N ARG A 172 4.04 38.71 -14.65
CA ARG A 172 4.71 39.38 -15.79
C ARG A 172 6.08 39.92 -15.37
N LYS A 173 6.14 40.63 -14.25
CA LYS A 173 7.40 41.15 -13.74
C LYS A 173 8.42 40.05 -13.46
N ALA A 174 7.99 38.92 -12.89
CA ALA A 174 8.87 37.78 -12.64
C ALA A 174 9.40 37.13 -13.94
N LEU A 175 8.63 37.17 -15.03
CA LEU A 175 9.08 36.72 -16.35
C LEU A 175 10.13 37.67 -16.93
N ASP A 176 9.87 38.99 -16.86
CA ASP A 176 10.81 40.01 -17.30
C ASP A 176 12.13 39.91 -16.52
N ASP A 177 12.08 39.74 -15.20
CA ASP A 177 13.25 39.57 -14.32
C ASP A 177 14.02 38.27 -14.61
N ALA A 178 13.34 37.23 -15.09
CA ALA A 178 13.94 35.95 -15.49
C ALA A 178 14.49 35.94 -16.92
N GLY A 179 14.28 37.02 -17.69
CA GLY A 179 14.70 37.14 -19.09
C GLY A 179 13.93 36.25 -20.06
N MET A 180 12.66 35.95 -19.74
CA MET A 180 11.74 35.15 -20.57
C MET A 180 10.71 36.00 -21.30
#